data_AF-A0A0L7M5Z3-F1
#
_entry.id   AF-A0A0L7M5Z3-F1
#
_cell.length_a   1.000
_cell.length_b   1.000
_cell.length_c   1.000
_cell.angle_alpha   90.00
_cell.angle_beta   90.00
_cell.angle_gamma   90.00
#
_symmetry.space_group_name_H-M   'P 1'
#
loop_
_entity.id
_entity.type
_entity.pdbx_description
1 polymer ?
#
loop_
_entity_poly.entity_id
_entity_poly.type
_entity_poly.pdbx_seq_one_letter_code
_entity_poly.pdbx_strand_id
1 'polypeptide(L)'
;GGGIAPGWSLVSGLGYAVWTNYVTQTALQKGIEEGVKYGIQCLTDFPGLSRLIKVSQIQSFINHTNYAEKTTYFSFVEKVNTTKCVGNVAKTEPFCHFVSRSRESALSQRVSGIAENAADIAKITEAGVLEEGASATSSLTTAIIASVIV
;
A
#
# COMPACT_ATOMS: atom_id res chain seq x y z
N GLY A 1 -12.48 -7.82 -55.25
CA GLY A 1 -12.07 -6.64 -54.49
C GLY A 1 -13.02 -6.44 -53.33
N GLY A 2 -12.50 -6.06 -52.16
CA GLY A 2 -13.31 -5.57 -51.04
C GLY A 2 -13.52 -6.57 -49.91
N GLY A 3 -12.44 -7.06 -49.30
CA GLY A 3 -12.53 -7.56 -47.93
C GLY A 3 -12.69 -6.37 -46.99
N ILE A 4 -13.89 -6.11 -46.50
CA ILE A 4 -14.06 -5.24 -45.33
C ILE A 4 -13.45 -6.03 -44.17
N ALA A 5 -12.21 -5.71 -43.81
CA ALA A 5 -11.66 -6.10 -42.53
C ALA A 5 -12.61 -5.51 -41.48
N PRO A 6 -13.30 -6.35 -40.67
CA PRO A 6 -14.26 -5.83 -39.72
C PRO A 6 -13.52 -4.91 -38.76
N GLY A 7 -13.94 -3.64 -38.67
CA GLY A 7 -13.40 -2.67 -37.71
C GLY A 7 -13.44 -3.16 -36.26
N TRP A 8 -14.19 -4.25 -36.01
CA TRP A 8 -14.17 -5.03 -34.79
C TRP A 8 -12.77 -5.51 -34.37
N SER A 9 -11.84 -5.86 -35.27
CA SER A 9 -10.49 -6.28 -34.85
C SER A 9 -9.64 -5.13 -34.31
N LEU A 10 -9.78 -3.94 -34.88
CA LEU A 10 -9.11 -2.70 -34.43
C LEU A 10 -9.72 -2.16 -33.13
N VAL A 11 -11.05 -2.19 -33.00
CA VAL A 11 -11.77 -1.80 -31.78
C VAL A 11 -11.50 -2.80 -30.65
N SER A 12 -11.40 -4.10 -30.95
CA SER A 12 -11.03 -5.12 -29.94
C SER A 12 -9.60 -4.95 -29.47
N GLY A 13 -8.63 -4.70 -30.37
CA GLY A 13 -7.23 -4.53 -30.01
C GLY A 13 -6.94 -3.25 -29.22
N LEU A 14 -7.50 -2.12 -29.66
CA LEU A 14 -7.36 -0.84 -28.95
C LEU A 14 -8.15 -0.83 -27.63
N GLY A 15 -9.37 -1.38 -27.63
CA GLY A 15 -10.18 -1.52 -26.42
C GLY A 15 -9.52 -2.44 -25.38
N TYR A 16 -8.96 -3.56 -25.83
CA TYR A 16 -8.20 -4.48 -24.97
C TYR A 16 -6.95 -3.81 -24.38
N ALA A 17 -6.18 -3.08 -25.19
CA ALA A 17 -4.99 -2.37 -24.71
C ALA A 17 -5.32 -1.23 -23.71
N VAL A 18 -6.43 -0.53 -23.91
CA VAL A 18 -6.92 0.48 -22.95
C VAL A 18 -7.37 -0.18 -21.65
N TRP A 19 -8.11 -1.29 -21.75
CA TRP A 19 -8.57 -2.06 -20.60
C TRP A 19 -7.42 -2.62 -19.76
N THR A 20 -6.43 -3.26 -20.38
CA THR A 20 -5.28 -3.81 -19.65
C THR A 20 -4.47 -2.72 -18.95
N ASN A 21 -4.23 -1.58 -19.59
CA ASN A 21 -3.58 -0.44 -18.94
C ASN A 21 -4.41 0.10 -17.76
N TYR A 22 -5.73 0.18 -17.91
CA TYR A 22 -6.61 0.63 -16.83
C TYR A 22 -6.56 -0.32 -15.62
N VAL A 23 -6.62 -1.63 -15.85
CA VAL A 23 -6.54 -2.65 -14.78
C VAL A 23 -5.19 -2.57 -14.07
N THR A 24 -4.08 -2.46 -14.80
CA THR A 24 -2.73 -2.33 -14.22
C THR A 24 -2.59 -1.08 -13.36
N GLN A 25 -3.03 0.08 -13.85
CA GLN A 25 -2.99 1.32 -13.09
C GLN A 25 -3.86 1.25 -11.84
N THR A 26 -5.04 0.62 -11.93
CA THR A 26 -5.95 0.42 -10.80
C THR A 26 -5.34 -0.50 -9.76
N ALA A 27 -4.70 -1.59 -10.18
CA ALA A 27 -4.03 -2.54 -9.29
C ALA A 27 -2.89 -1.87 -8.52
N LEU A 28 -2.03 -1.12 -9.21
CA LEU A 28 -0.93 -0.38 -8.60
C LEU A 28 -1.46 0.63 -7.56
N GLN A 29 -2.48 1.40 -7.92
CA GLN A 29 -3.09 2.39 -7.03
C GLN A 29 -3.68 1.72 -5.77
N LYS A 30 -4.43 0.62 -5.94
CA LYS A 30 -5.00 -0.16 -4.83
C LYS A 30 -3.91 -0.76 -3.93
N GLY A 31 -2.84 -1.27 -4.53
CA GLY A 31 -1.68 -1.76 -3.80
C GLY A 31 -1.07 -0.68 -2.90
N ILE A 32 -0.77 0.49 -3.47
CA ILE A 32 -0.22 1.61 -2.73
C ILE A 32 -1.16 2.08 -1.61
N GLU A 33 -2.47 2.18 -1.88
CA GLU A 33 -3.47 2.56 -0.87
C GLU A 33 -3.48 1.62 0.34
N GLU A 34 -3.47 0.30 0.12
CA GLU A 34 -3.44 -0.68 1.21
C GLU A 34 -2.08 -0.71 1.92
N GLY A 35 -0.97 -0.53 1.21
CA GLY A 35 0.36 -0.38 1.82
C GLY A 35 0.43 0.84 2.75
N VAL A 36 -0.05 2.00 2.30
CA VAL A 36 -0.13 3.23 3.11
C VAL A 36 -1.00 3.01 4.35
N LYS A 37 -2.20 2.43 4.16
CA LYS A 37 -3.14 2.13 5.24
C LYS A 37 -2.53 1.20 6.29
N TYR A 38 -1.84 0.15 5.85
CA TYR A 38 -1.14 -0.78 6.74
C TYR A 38 -0.04 -0.07 7.54
N GLY A 39 0.79 0.75 6.88
CA GLY A 39 1.83 1.55 7.54
C GLY A 39 1.28 2.49 8.63
N ILE A 40 0.19 3.20 8.33
CA ILE A 40 -0.52 4.08 9.28
C ILE A 40 -1.08 3.28 10.46
N GLN A 41 -1.71 2.13 10.18
CA GLN A 41 -2.28 1.27 11.21
C GLN A 41 -1.19 0.76 12.17
N CYS A 42 -0.09 0.23 11.65
CA CYS A 42 1.00 -0.26 12.50
C CYS A 42 1.66 0.83 13.36
N LEU A 43 1.77 2.06 12.86
CA LEU A 43 2.23 3.19 13.69
C LEU A 43 1.18 3.60 14.73
N THR A 44 -0.11 3.53 14.39
CA THR A 44 -1.20 3.83 15.35
C THR A 44 -1.20 2.81 16.49
N ASP A 45 -0.98 1.53 16.18
CA ASP A 45 -0.92 0.45 17.15
C ASP A 45 0.46 0.33 17.83
N PHE A 46 1.42 1.19 17.46
CA PHE A 46 2.77 1.16 18.00
C PHE A 46 2.75 1.46 19.51
N PRO A 47 3.51 0.72 20.34
CA PRO A 47 3.39 0.79 21.80
C PRO A 47 3.39 2.21 22.37
N GLY A 48 2.21 2.64 22.84
CA GLY A 48 2.01 3.95 23.48
C GLY A 48 2.05 5.17 22.56
N LEU A 49 2.23 5.01 21.24
CA LEU A 49 2.47 6.14 20.33
C LEU A 49 1.23 7.04 20.23
N SER A 50 0.05 6.47 20.03
CA SER A 50 -1.21 7.23 19.95
C SER A 50 -1.66 7.87 21.26
N ARG A 51 -0.98 7.61 22.39
CA ARG A 51 -1.19 8.38 23.64
C ARG A 51 -0.43 9.70 23.63
N LEU A 52 0.68 9.76 22.89
CA LEU A 52 1.55 10.95 22.79
C LEU A 52 1.19 11.87 21.62
N ILE A 53 0.69 11.31 20.53
CA ILE A 53 0.38 12.04 19.31
C ILE A 53 -1.00 11.69 18.78
N LYS A 54 -1.60 12.63 18.05
CA LYS A 54 -2.84 12.40 17.32
C LYS A 54 -2.57 11.49 16.12
N VAL A 55 -3.51 10.59 15.81
CA VAL A 55 -3.47 9.73 14.61
C VAL A 55 -3.33 10.55 13.32
N SER A 56 -3.91 11.75 13.28
CA SER A 56 -3.76 12.67 12.14
C SER A 56 -2.31 13.06 11.84
N GLN A 57 -1.41 13.05 12.82
CA GLN A 57 0.02 13.30 12.60
C GLN A 57 0.68 12.11 11.88
N ILE A 58 0.27 10.88 12.20
CA ILE A 58 0.72 9.66 11.51
C ILE A 58 0.23 9.68 10.06
N GLN A 59 -1.06 9.96 9.86
CA GLN A 59 -1.68 10.06 8.53
C GLN A 59 -1.05 11.15 7.65
N SER A 60 -0.60 12.26 8.24
CA SER A 60 0.09 13.32 7.51
C SER A 60 1.53 12.95 7.11
N PHE A 61 2.11 11.93 7.75
CA PHE A 61 3.51 11.58 7.60
C PHE A 61 3.72 10.43 6.62
N ILE A 62 2.88 9.38 6.68
CA ILE A 62 2.92 8.24 5.75
C ILE A 62 2.04 8.53 4.53
N ASN A 63 2.58 8.31 3.32
CA ASN A 63 1.89 8.55 2.07
C ASN A 63 2.39 7.61 0.94
N HIS A 64 1.81 7.77 -0.25
CA HIS A 64 2.05 6.92 -1.42
C HIS A 64 3.52 6.88 -1.89
N THR A 65 4.35 7.88 -1.56
CA THR A 65 5.76 7.91 -1.97
C THR A 65 6.72 7.34 -0.94
N ASN A 66 6.29 7.19 0.32
CA ASN A 66 7.21 6.86 1.42
C ASN A 66 6.76 5.67 2.29
N TYR A 67 5.60 5.07 2.03
CA TYR A 67 5.05 3.98 2.85
C TYR A 67 5.93 2.72 2.90
N ALA A 68 6.79 2.51 1.90
CA ALA A 68 7.74 1.41 1.82
C ALA A 68 9.16 1.79 2.31
N GLU A 69 9.39 3.06 2.67
CA GLU A 69 10.71 3.56 3.04
C GLU A 69 11.00 3.32 4.52
N LYS A 70 11.93 2.43 4.83
CA LYS A 70 12.31 2.08 6.22
C LYS A 70 12.73 3.29 7.05
N THR A 71 13.50 4.20 6.42
CA THR A 71 14.00 5.43 7.04
C THR A 71 12.87 6.34 7.50
N THR A 72 11.77 6.38 6.76
CA THR A 72 10.57 7.16 7.09
C THR A 72 10.04 6.78 8.47
N TYR A 73 9.81 5.49 8.72
CA TYR A 73 9.28 5.02 10.02
C TYR A 73 10.25 5.25 11.17
N PHE A 74 11.54 5.02 10.95
CA PHE A 74 12.56 5.26 11.97
C PHE A 74 12.62 6.73 12.35
N SER A 75 12.76 7.63 11.37
CA SER A 75 12.81 9.08 11.61
C SER A 75 11.53 9.61 12.27
N PHE A 76 10.36 9.02 11.98
CA PHE A 76 9.13 9.38 12.67
C PHE A 76 9.17 9.06 14.16
N VAL A 77 9.49 7.80 14.50
CA VAL A 77 9.57 7.32 15.87
C VAL A 77 10.64 8.08 16.64
N GLU A 78 11.81 8.31 16.04
CA GLU A 78 12.89 9.11 16.61
C GLU A 78 12.47 10.56 16.87
N LYS A 79 11.79 11.20 15.91
CA LYS A 79 11.27 12.55 16.06
C LYS A 79 10.26 12.64 17.19
N VAL A 80 9.35 11.68 17.32
CA VAL A 80 8.40 11.66 18.45
C VAL A 80 9.14 11.47 19.77
N ASN A 81 10.10 10.55 19.83
CA ASN A 81 10.89 10.32 21.03
C ASN A 81 11.62 11.59 21.48
N THR A 82 12.37 12.22 20.59
CA THR A 82 13.17 13.42 20.91
C THR A 82 12.33 14.64 21.25
N THR A 83 11.13 14.80 20.66
CA THR A 83 10.28 15.98 20.86
C THR A 83 9.20 15.83 21.93
N LYS A 84 8.76 14.60 22.22
CA LYS A 84 7.66 14.33 23.16
C LYS A 84 8.12 13.68 24.46
N CYS A 85 9.16 12.86 24.44
CA CYS A 85 9.69 12.22 25.65
C CYS A 85 10.62 13.16 26.43
N VAL A 86 10.04 14.25 26.95
CA VAL A 86 10.76 15.27 27.72
C VAL A 86 10.17 15.46 29.12
N GLY A 87 11.01 15.78 30.10
CA GLY A 87 10.58 16.04 31.49
C GLY A 87 9.81 14.87 32.11
N ASN A 88 8.62 15.14 32.66
CA ASN A 88 7.80 14.11 33.29
C ASN A 88 7.24 13.08 32.28
N VAL A 89 6.99 13.50 31.03
CA VAL A 89 6.43 12.64 29.97
C VAL A 89 7.35 11.46 29.69
N ALA A 90 8.67 11.69 29.69
CA ALA A 90 9.68 10.65 29.53
C ALA A 90 9.58 9.52 30.58
N LYS A 91 9.04 9.82 31.77
CA LYS A 91 8.93 8.89 32.91
C LYS A 91 7.57 8.22 33.02
N THR A 92 6.52 8.76 32.39
CA THR A 92 5.15 8.26 32.55
C THR A 92 4.59 7.62 31.29
N GLU A 93 5.04 8.04 30.11
CA GLU A 93 4.40 7.59 28.86
C GLU A 93 4.94 6.25 28.36
N PRO A 94 4.06 5.28 28.04
CA PRO A 94 4.48 3.93 27.64
C PRO A 94 5.39 3.90 26.41
N PHE A 95 5.20 4.84 25.47
CA PHE A 95 6.07 4.95 24.29
C PHE A 95 7.50 5.30 24.66
N CYS A 96 7.70 6.25 25.58
CA CYS A 96 9.02 6.66 26.03
C CYS A 96 9.76 5.52 26.74
N HIS A 97 9.03 4.77 27.58
CA HIS A 97 9.54 3.53 28.19
C HIS A 97 9.88 2.46 27.16
N PHE A 98 9.03 2.29 26.16
CA PHE A 98 9.25 1.31 25.10
C PHE A 98 10.52 1.63 24.30
N VAL A 99 10.67 2.88 23.85
CA VAL A 99 11.81 3.32 23.06
C VAL A 99 13.10 3.28 23.88
N SER A 100 13.11 3.79 25.11
CA SER A 100 14.31 3.79 25.98
C SER A 100 14.80 2.40 26.38
N ARG A 101 13.89 1.43 26.53
CA ARG A 101 14.25 0.03 26.84
C ARG A 101 14.63 -0.78 25.61
N SER A 102 14.22 -0.33 24.43
CA SER A 102 14.59 -0.99 23.18
C SER A 102 16.04 -0.69 22.86
N ARG A 103 16.82 -1.72 22.50
CA ARG A 103 18.10 -1.49 21.84
C ARG A 103 17.82 -0.77 20.53
N GLU A 104 18.65 0.21 20.16
CA GLU A 104 18.47 0.99 18.92
C GLU A 104 18.32 0.09 17.69
N SER A 105 19.10 -0.98 17.60
CA SER A 105 19.00 -1.99 16.54
C SER A 105 17.65 -2.73 16.52
N ALA A 106 17.10 -3.05 17.69
CA ALA A 106 15.79 -3.72 17.80
C ALA A 106 14.65 -2.78 17.44
N LEU A 107 14.75 -1.49 17.82
CA LEU A 107 13.79 -0.47 17.44
C LEU A 107 13.81 -0.26 15.92
N SER A 108 15.01 -0.08 15.35
CA SER A 108 15.24 0.08 13.92
C SER A 108 14.72 -1.12 13.12
N GLN A 109 14.99 -2.34 13.57
CA GLN A 109 14.45 -3.55 12.96
C GLN A 109 12.93 -3.60 13.01
N ARG A 110 12.33 -3.25 14.16
CA ARG A 110 10.87 -3.28 14.32
C ARG A 110 10.18 -2.29 13.39
N VAL A 111 10.66 -1.05 13.32
CA VAL A 111 10.06 -0.03 12.44
C VAL A 111 10.36 -0.28 10.96
N SER A 112 11.51 -0.86 10.64
CA SER A 112 11.84 -1.33 9.28
C SER A 112 10.90 -2.44 8.83
N GLY A 113 10.59 -3.39 9.71
CA GLY A 113 9.63 -4.46 9.42
C GLY A 113 8.22 -3.94 9.12
N ILE A 114 7.83 -2.79 9.67
CA ILE A 114 6.56 -2.16 9.28
C ILE A 114 6.59 -1.73 7.81
N ALA A 115 7.68 -1.07 7.38
CA ALA A 115 7.84 -0.62 6.00
C ALA A 115 7.91 -1.79 5.02
N GLU A 116 8.64 -2.85 5.37
CA GLU A 116 8.72 -4.08 4.58
C GLU A 116 7.35 -4.73 4.41
N ASN A 117 6.62 -4.93 5.51
CA ASN A 117 5.28 -5.49 5.46
C ASN A 117 4.31 -4.59 4.69
N ALA A 118 4.43 -3.26 4.79
CA ALA A 118 3.62 -2.33 4.01
C ALA A 118 3.89 -2.47 2.50
N ALA A 119 5.15 -2.65 2.10
CA ALA A 119 5.53 -2.92 0.72
C ALA A 119 5.01 -4.28 0.24
N ASP A 120 5.06 -5.31 1.09
CA ASP A 120 4.56 -6.64 0.78
C ASP A 120 3.04 -6.65 0.63
N ILE A 121 2.30 -6.00 1.54
CA ILE A 121 0.85 -5.82 1.44
C ILE A 121 0.47 -5.09 0.15
N ALA A 122 1.24 -4.07 -0.24
CA ALA A 122 0.99 -3.37 -1.50
C ALA A 122 1.13 -4.29 -2.71
N LYS A 123 2.21 -5.08 -2.76
CA LYS A 123 2.44 -6.05 -3.85
C LYS A 123 1.39 -7.17 -3.87
N ILE A 124 1.02 -7.69 -2.70
CA ILE A 124 0.00 -8.74 -2.59
C ILE A 124 -1.35 -8.21 -3.09
N THR A 125 -1.71 -6.99 -2.70
CA THR A 125 -2.97 -6.35 -3.12
C THR A 125 -2.96 -6.05 -4.62
N GLU A 126 -1.87 -5.50 -5.14
CA GLU A 126 -1.70 -5.27 -6.58
C GLU A 126 -1.87 -6.58 -7.37
N ALA A 127 -1.17 -7.64 -6.97
CA ALA A 127 -1.25 -8.95 -7.60
C ALA A 127 -2.69 -9.51 -7.57
N GLY A 128 -3.39 -9.38 -6.44
CA GLY A 128 -4.78 -9.81 -6.31
C GLY A 128 -5.73 -9.09 -7.26
N VAL A 129 -5.57 -7.77 -7.42
CA VAL A 129 -6.40 -6.98 -8.36
C VAL A 129 -6.09 -7.34 -9.81
N LEU A 130 -4.82 -7.59 -10.14
CA LEU A 130 -4.43 -8.06 -11.48
C LEU A 130 -5.01 -9.44 -11.81
N GLU A 131 -5.00 -10.37 -10.85
CA GLU A 131 -5.57 -11.71 -11.00
C GLU A 131 -7.09 -11.66 -11.22
N GLU A 132 -7.78 -10.80 -10.48
CA GLU A 132 -9.22 -10.55 -10.65
C GLU A 132 -9.54 -9.97 -12.04
N GLY A 133 -8.75 -8.98 -12.48
CA GLY A 133 -8.89 -8.39 -13.82
C GLY A 133 -8.62 -9.39 -14.96
N ALA A 134 -7.64 -10.28 -14.79
CA ALA A 134 -7.38 -11.37 -15.73
C ALA A 134 -8.56 -12.35 -15.82
N SER A 135 -9.09 -12.76 -14.67
CA SER A 135 -10.24 -13.67 -14.58
C SER A 135 -11.51 -13.08 -15.22
N ALA A 136 -11.77 -11.79 -15.02
CA ALA A 136 -12.87 -11.08 -15.65
C ALA A 136 -12.72 -11.03 -17.19
N THR A 137 -11.50 -10.79 -17.66
CA THR A 137 -11.18 -10.72 -19.10
C THR A 137 -11.33 -12.08 -19.80
N SER A 138 -10.87 -13.16 -19.15
CA SER A 138 -11.08 -14.53 -19.65
C SER A 138 -12.57 -14.86 -19.77
N SER A 139 -13.37 -14.52 -18.74
CA SER A 139 -14.82 -14.75 -18.73
C SER A 139 -15.52 -14.00 -19.87
N LEU A 140 -15.16 -12.73 -20.11
CA LEU A 140 -15.69 -11.93 -21.21
C LEU A 140 -15.38 -12.56 -22.57
N THR A 141 -14.15 -13.03 -22.76
CA THR A 141 -13.69 -13.64 -24.01
C THR A 141 -14.45 -14.94 -24.29
N THR A 142 -14.65 -15.79 -23.28
CA THR A 142 -15.45 -17.02 -23.39
C THR A 142 -16.91 -16.71 -23.75
N ALA A 143 -17.52 -15.70 -23.13
CA ALA A 143 -18.90 -15.30 -23.43
C ALA A 143 -19.05 -14.76 -24.86
N ILE A 144 -18.08 -13.98 -25.35
CA ILE A 144 -18.06 -13.48 -26.74
C ILE A 144 -17.95 -14.64 -27.72
N ILE A 145 -17.01 -15.58 -27.50
CA ILE A 145 -16.84 -16.76 -28.36
C ILE A 145 -18.13 -17.59 -28.40
N ALA A 146 -18.76 -17.82 -27.24
CA ALA A 146 -20.02 -18.55 -27.16
C ALA A 146 -21.16 -17.86 -27.92
N SER A 147 -21.20 -16.52 -27.95
CA SER A 147 -22.24 -15.76 -28.66
C SER A 147 -22.10 -15.76 -30.19
N VAL A 148 -20.90 -16.03 -30.72
CA VAL A 148 -20.63 -16.07 -32.17
C VAL A 148 -20.93 -17.44 -32.78
N ILE A 149 -20.99 -18.50 -31.97
CA ILE A 149 -21.16 -19.88 -32.41
C ILE A 149 -22.65 -20.30 -32.47
N VAL A 150 -23.59 -19.42 -32.07
CA VAL A 150 -25.06 -19.66 -32.07
C VAL A 150 -25.71 -19.20 -33.37
#